data_AF-A0A957US72-F1
#
_entry.id   AF-A0A957US72-F1
#
_cell.length_a   1.000
_cell.length_b   1.000
_cell.length_c   1.000
_cell.angle_alpha   90.00
_cell.angle_beta   90.00
_cell.angle_gamma   90.00
#
_symmetry.space_group_name_H-M   'P 1'
#
loop_
_entity.id
_entity.type
_entity.pdbx_description
1 polymer ?
#
loop_
_entity_poly.entity_id
_entity_poly.type
_entity_poly.pdbx_seq_one_letter_code
_entity_poly.pdbx_strand_id
1 'polypeptide(L)'
;MAISFSRSAYMNYRPEVGYISRLHDFSSGPKFLEPQVRTVQMEDVYFMRKRILQLMLLFSALILLAACGGGNSSTDSDSGASSEPTVAPTMPSASFAAVSQSAGVITETLVVSETESSGSTGDLDRGAAAYTKNKCGDCHGANGEGVTDKGNAIAGTTLSAEDFETVLRTGGGLGNEHIFGRSAISPGGMTALYEYVQSLK
;
A
#
# COMPACT_ATOMS: atom_id res chain seq x y z
N MET A 1 31.24 -38.84 -24.08
CA MET A 1 31.50 -37.96 -22.91
C MET A 1 30.16 -37.78 -22.20
N ALA A 2 29.91 -38.55 -21.15
CA ALA A 2 28.62 -38.60 -20.46
C ALA A 2 28.76 -37.92 -19.09
N ILE A 3 27.95 -36.89 -18.84
CA ILE A 3 27.95 -36.13 -17.59
C ILE A 3 26.87 -36.72 -16.68
N SER A 4 27.32 -37.34 -15.59
CA SER A 4 26.49 -37.96 -14.57
C SER A 4 26.03 -36.91 -13.55
N PHE A 5 24.73 -36.80 -13.32
CA PHE A 5 24.12 -35.96 -12.29
C PHE A 5 24.16 -36.67 -10.93
N SER A 6 24.90 -36.12 -9.97
CA SER A 6 24.84 -36.55 -8.57
C SER A 6 23.66 -35.87 -7.87
N ARG A 7 22.67 -36.68 -7.45
CA ARG A 7 21.58 -36.30 -6.55
C ARG A 7 22.15 -36.01 -5.16
N SER A 8 22.11 -34.75 -4.72
CA SER A 8 22.38 -34.39 -3.32
C SER A 8 21.09 -34.51 -2.50
N ALA A 9 21.22 -35.10 -1.32
CA ALA A 9 20.15 -35.56 -0.46
C ALA A 9 19.39 -34.42 0.22
N TYR A 10 18.06 -34.51 0.19
CA TYR A 10 17.17 -33.72 1.04
C TYR A 10 17.25 -34.24 2.48
N MET A 11 17.78 -33.42 3.39
CA MET A 11 17.66 -33.64 4.82
C MET A 11 16.21 -33.40 5.25
N ASN A 12 15.57 -34.46 5.75
CA ASN A 12 14.29 -34.42 6.46
C ASN A 12 14.50 -33.74 7.82
N TYR A 13 13.97 -32.53 7.99
CA TYR A 13 13.79 -31.92 9.31
C TYR A 13 12.32 -32.06 9.72
N ARG A 14 12.04 -32.95 10.68
CA ARG A 14 10.74 -33.07 11.35
C ARG A 14 10.84 -32.43 12.73
N PRO A 15 10.18 -31.29 13.00
CA PRO A 15 9.99 -30.85 14.37
C PRO A 15 8.85 -31.65 15.01
N GLU A 16 9.13 -32.30 16.14
CA GLU A 16 8.11 -32.89 16.99
C GLU A 16 7.27 -31.79 17.65
N VAL A 17 5.96 -31.80 17.37
CA VAL A 17 4.98 -30.95 18.04
C VAL A 17 4.58 -31.60 19.37
N GLY A 18 5.11 -31.07 20.46
CA GLY A 18 4.70 -31.39 21.82
C GLY A 18 3.28 -30.90 22.09
N TYR A 19 2.34 -31.84 22.16
CA TYR A 19 0.95 -31.63 22.60
C TYR A 19 0.93 -31.29 24.09
N ILE A 20 0.76 -30.01 24.44
CA ILE A 20 0.37 -29.60 25.80
C ILE A 20 -1.14 -29.48 25.88
N SER A 21 -1.78 -30.60 26.25
CA SER A 21 -3.16 -30.60 26.75
C SER A 21 -3.20 -29.89 28.09
N ARG A 22 -3.68 -28.65 28.12
CA ARG A 22 -4.16 -28.02 29.36
C ARG A 22 -5.45 -27.26 29.08
N LEU A 23 -6.55 -27.99 29.17
CA LEU A 23 -7.91 -27.44 29.28
C LEU A 23 -8.02 -26.70 30.62
N HIS A 24 -7.86 -25.37 30.60
CA HIS A 24 -8.40 -24.52 31.65
C HIS A 24 -9.76 -24.00 31.19
N ASP A 25 -10.74 -24.46 31.95
CA ASP A 25 -12.11 -24.02 32.05
C ASP A 25 -12.20 -22.48 32.10
N PHE A 26 -12.64 -21.85 31.00
CA PHE A 26 -12.92 -20.41 30.92
C PHE A 26 -14.43 -20.19 30.69
N SER A 27 -15.23 -20.75 31.59
CA SER A 27 -16.70 -20.67 31.61
C SER A 27 -17.22 -19.30 32.12
N SER A 28 -16.67 -18.17 31.67
CA SER A 28 -17.20 -16.82 31.96
C SER A 28 -16.60 -15.75 31.02
N GLY A 29 -17.00 -15.77 29.75
CA GLY A 29 -16.70 -14.67 28.83
C GLY A 29 -17.60 -13.44 29.05
N PRO A 30 -17.10 -12.21 28.87
CA PRO A 30 -17.93 -11.02 28.86
C PRO A 30 -18.91 -11.07 27.69
N LYS A 31 -20.15 -10.63 27.94
CA LYS A 31 -21.18 -10.48 26.90
C LYS A 31 -20.68 -9.47 25.86
N PHE A 32 -20.10 -9.96 24.78
CA PHE A 32 -19.77 -9.16 23.61
C PHE A 32 -21.07 -8.57 23.08
N LEU A 33 -21.18 -7.25 23.18
CA LEU A 33 -22.20 -6.49 22.49
C LEU A 33 -22.00 -6.76 21.00
N GLU A 34 -22.99 -7.40 20.39
CA GLU A 34 -23.07 -7.67 18.95
C GLU A 34 -22.68 -6.41 18.17
N PRO A 35 -21.61 -6.44 17.36
CA PRO A 35 -21.31 -5.31 16.49
C PRO A 35 -22.44 -5.23 15.47
N GLN A 36 -23.22 -4.15 15.55
CA GLN A 36 -24.21 -3.79 14.55
C GLN A 36 -23.46 -3.52 13.24
N VAL A 37 -23.29 -4.56 12.43
CA VAL A 37 -22.79 -4.47 11.06
C VAL A 37 -23.80 -3.64 10.29
N ARG A 38 -23.58 -2.32 10.26
CA ARG A 38 -24.23 -1.44 9.29
C ARG A 38 -23.71 -1.85 7.93
N THR A 39 -24.43 -2.75 7.28
CA THR A 39 -24.32 -2.97 5.84
C THR A 39 -24.53 -1.62 5.18
N VAL A 40 -23.48 -1.03 4.59
CA VAL A 40 -23.63 0.13 3.71
C VAL A 40 -24.41 -0.40 2.51
N GLN A 41 -25.69 -0.05 2.42
CA GLN A 41 -26.56 -0.50 1.35
C GLN A 41 -26.01 0.09 0.04
N MET A 42 -25.91 -0.71 -1.03
CA MET A 42 -25.40 -0.27 -2.35
C MET A 42 -26.10 0.99 -2.88
N GLU A 43 -27.33 1.23 -2.41
CA GLU A 43 -28.16 2.39 -2.70
C GLU A 43 -27.48 3.70 -2.31
N ASP A 44 -26.72 3.71 -1.20
CA ASP A 44 -26.00 4.88 -0.70
C ASP A 44 -24.82 5.26 -1.60
N VAL A 45 -24.14 4.26 -2.18
CA VAL A 45 -23.01 4.49 -3.09
C VAL A 45 -23.48 5.08 -4.41
N TYR A 46 -24.62 4.60 -4.93
CA TYR A 46 -25.21 5.16 -6.15
C TYR A 46 -25.74 6.58 -5.95
N PHE A 47 -26.38 6.84 -4.80
CA PHE A 47 -26.86 8.17 -4.45
C PHE A 47 -25.72 9.18 -4.28
N MET A 48 -24.61 8.79 -3.62
CA MET A 48 -23.45 9.65 -3.43
C MET A 48 -22.73 9.96 -4.76
N ARG A 49 -22.54 8.96 -5.62
CA ARG A 49 -21.94 9.16 -6.96
C ARG A 49 -22.80 10.09 -7.83
N LYS A 50 -24.13 9.93 -7.81
CA LYS A 50 -25.05 10.81 -8.55
C LYS A 50 -25.01 12.26 -8.05
N ARG A 51 -24.97 12.48 -6.73
CA ARG A 51 -24.82 13.81 -6.14
C ARG A 51 -23.47 14.45 -6.47
N ILE A 52 -22.37 13.69 -6.42
CA ILE A 52 -21.04 14.19 -6.80
C ILE A 52 -21.02 14.59 -8.28
N LEU A 53 -21.58 13.77 -9.18
CA LEU A 53 -21.65 14.09 -10.61
C LEU A 53 -22.49 15.34 -10.88
N GLN A 54 -23.64 15.49 -10.21
CA GLN A 54 -24.48 16.69 -10.30
C GLN A 54 -23.77 17.95 -9.79
N LEU A 55 -23.03 17.86 -8.68
CA LEU A 55 -22.28 19.00 -8.14
C LEU A 55 -21.14 19.43 -9.09
N MET A 56 -20.43 18.48 -9.68
CA MET A 56 -19.38 18.78 -10.67
C MET A 56 -19.94 19.49 -11.91
N LEU A 57 -21.12 19.07 -12.39
CA LEU A 57 -21.78 19.66 -13.55
C LEU A 57 -22.33 21.07 -13.25
N LEU A 58 -22.83 21.30 -12.04
CA LEU A 58 -23.24 22.64 -11.61
C LEU A 58 -22.05 23.58 -11.44
N PHE A 59 -20.94 23.08 -10.88
CA PHE A 59 -19.74 23.88 -10.67
C PHE A 59 -19.06 24.29 -11.98
N SER A 60 -19.00 23.38 -12.96
CA SER A 60 -18.47 23.70 -14.30
C SER A 60 -19.33 24.72 -15.03
N ALA A 61 -20.66 24.65 -14.91
CA ALA A 61 -21.56 25.68 -15.45
C ALA A 61 -21.30 27.05 -14.80
N LEU A 62 -21.07 27.10 -13.48
CA LEU A 62 -20.76 28.33 -12.75
C LEU A 62 -19.47 29.01 -13.22
N ILE A 63 -18.43 28.23 -13.51
CA ILE A 63 -17.16 28.75 -14.05
C ILE A 63 -17.36 29.34 -15.45
N LEU A 64 -18.17 28.71 -16.29
CA LEU A 64 -18.45 29.19 -17.65
C LEU A 64 -19.23 30.53 -17.64
N LEU A 65 -20.12 30.75 -16.66
CA LEU A 65 -20.78 32.06 -16.51
C LEU A 65 -19.84 33.15 -15.98
N ALA A 66 -18.83 32.80 -15.17
CA ALA A 66 -17.85 33.78 -14.66
C ALA A 66 -16.82 34.21 -15.73
N ALA A 67 -16.64 33.43 -16.79
CA ALA A 67 -15.62 33.68 -17.83
C ALA A 67 -16.01 34.74 -18.89
N CYS A 68 -17.19 35.37 -18.79
CA CYS A 68 -17.64 36.39 -19.76
C CYS A 68 -17.77 37.81 -19.16
N GLY A 69 -17.10 38.11 -18.04
CA GLY A 69 -17.16 39.44 -17.42
C GLY A 69 -15.87 39.85 -16.73
N GLY A 70 -14.89 40.35 -17.50
CA GLY A 70 -13.68 40.94 -16.92
C GLY A 70 -12.62 41.30 -17.96
N GLY A 71 -12.77 42.48 -18.56
CA GLY A 71 -11.83 43.01 -19.53
C GLY A 71 -10.59 43.68 -18.93
N ASN A 72 -9.51 43.57 -19.70
CA ASN A 72 -8.48 44.57 -20.00
C ASN A 72 -7.47 44.98 -18.90
N SER A 73 -6.20 44.63 -19.08
CA SER A 73 -5.19 45.59 -19.56
C SER A 73 -3.82 44.92 -19.78
N SER A 74 -3.21 45.28 -20.91
CA SER A 74 -1.87 44.91 -21.35
C SER A 74 -0.79 45.42 -20.41
N THR A 75 0.31 44.70 -20.30
CA THR A 75 1.63 45.33 -20.12
C THR A 75 2.70 44.47 -20.77
N ASP A 76 3.48 45.15 -21.60
CA ASP A 76 4.51 44.66 -22.51
C ASP A 76 5.79 44.18 -21.81
N SER A 77 6.55 43.39 -22.57
CA SER A 77 8.02 43.35 -22.72
C SER A 77 8.91 43.35 -21.46
N ASP A 78 9.79 42.34 -21.35
CA ASP A 78 11.18 42.55 -21.76
C ASP A 78 11.97 41.24 -21.97
N SER A 79 12.84 41.25 -22.98
CA SER A 79 13.90 40.27 -23.18
C SER A 79 15.15 40.78 -22.44
N GLY A 80 15.49 40.13 -21.33
CA GLY A 80 16.72 40.41 -20.58
C GLY A 80 17.57 39.15 -20.44
N ALA A 81 18.50 38.95 -21.38
CA ALA A 81 19.67 38.10 -21.11
C ALA A 81 20.55 38.84 -20.10
N SER A 82 20.67 38.30 -18.89
CA SER A 82 21.69 38.72 -17.92
C SER A 82 22.20 37.49 -17.17
N SER A 83 23.49 37.22 -17.40
CA SER A 83 24.31 36.31 -16.62
C SER A 83 24.50 36.91 -15.22
N GLU A 84 24.08 36.21 -14.18
CA GLU A 84 24.33 36.60 -12.78
C GLU A 84 24.69 35.37 -11.94
N PRO A 85 25.62 35.49 -10.95
CA PRO A 85 26.44 34.39 -10.48
C PRO A 85 25.74 33.49 -9.47
N THR A 86 26.21 32.25 -9.44
CA THR A 86 25.95 31.24 -8.41
C THR A 86 26.29 31.79 -7.02
N VAL A 87 25.30 32.32 -6.31
CA VAL A 87 25.38 32.53 -4.87
C VAL A 87 24.88 31.24 -4.22
N ALA A 88 25.83 30.40 -3.83
CA ALA A 88 25.53 29.24 -3.00
C ALA A 88 24.88 29.71 -1.69
N PRO A 89 23.72 29.15 -1.29
CA PRO A 89 23.18 29.43 0.04
C PRO A 89 24.12 28.81 1.07
N THR A 90 24.84 29.65 1.80
CA THR A 90 25.57 29.26 3.02
C THR A 90 24.54 28.84 4.06
N MET A 91 24.23 27.55 4.12
CA MET A 91 23.45 27.02 5.24
C MET A 91 24.28 27.15 6.53
N PRO A 92 23.73 27.68 7.62
CA PRO A 92 24.39 27.64 8.92
C PRO A 92 24.60 26.19 9.34
N SER A 93 25.80 25.86 9.84
CA SER A 93 26.05 24.56 10.48
C SER A 93 25.10 24.39 11.66
N ALA A 94 24.08 23.57 11.48
CA ALA A 94 23.30 23.05 12.58
C ALA A 94 24.20 22.09 13.37
N SER A 95 24.70 22.57 14.51
CA SER A 95 25.33 21.74 15.53
C SER A 95 24.24 20.98 16.26
N PHE A 96 24.01 19.74 15.84
CA PHE A 96 23.19 18.80 16.60
C PHE A 96 23.99 18.40 17.84
N ALA A 97 23.65 18.98 18.99
CA ALA A 97 24.08 18.44 20.26
C ALA A 97 23.54 17.01 20.36
N ALA A 98 24.45 16.03 20.24
CA ALA A 98 24.14 14.65 20.54
C ALA A 98 23.73 14.56 22.01
N VAL A 99 22.42 14.56 22.26
CA VAL A 99 21.89 14.10 23.54
C VAL A 99 22.26 12.62 23.60
N SER A 100 23.26 12.34 24.43
CA SER A 100 23.61 10.99 24.85
C SER A 100 22.43 10.47 25.65
N GLN A 101 21.49 9.82 24.96
CA GLN A 101 20.50 8.98 25.63
C GLN A 101 21.26 7.77 26.14
N SER A 102 21.56 7.81 27.44
CA SER A 102 22.01 6.66 28.19
C SER A 102 21.06 5.50 27.89
N ALA A 103 21.62 4.43 27.36
CA ALA A 103 20.96 3.15 27.17
C ALA A 103 20.44 2.63 28.52
N GLY A 104 19.23 3.05 28.88
CA GLY A 104 18.36 2.28 29.73
C GLY A 104 17.90 1.09 28.90
N VAL A 105 18.66 0.00 28.98
CA VAL A 105 18.23 -1.32 28.52
C VAL A 105 17.10 -1.74 29.45
N ILE A 106 15.90 -1.24 29.17
CA ILE A 106 14.68 -1.96 29.52
C ILE A 106 14.57 -3.07 28.48
N THR A 107 15.07 -4.25 28.86
CA THR A 107 14.73 -5.52 28.23
C THR A 107 13.24 -5.78 28.48
N GLU A 108 12.39 -4.93 27.91
CA GLU A 108 11.00 -5.29 27.70
C GLU A 108 11.05 -6.21 26.50
N THR A 109 11.17 -7.51 26.79
CA THR A 109 10.85 -8.59 25.86
C THR A 109 9.38 -8.44 25.50
N LEU A 110 9.08 -7.44 24.66
CA LEU A 110 8.00 -7.52 23.71
C LEU A 110 8.42 -8.66 22.80
N VAL A 111 8.03 -9.87 23.22
CA VAL A 111 7.58 -10.89 22.29
C VAL A 111 6.61 -10.17 21.37
N VAL A 112 7.14 -9.56 20.32
CA VAL A 112 6.43 -9.41 19.06
C VAL A 112 6.15 -10.86 18.71
N SER A 113 5.01 -11.32 19.17
CA SER A 113 4.34 -12.43 18.58
C SER A 113 4.08 -11.95 17.16
N GLU A 114 5.06 -12.18 16.29
CA GLU A 114 4.81 -12.65 14.93
C GLU A 114 3.95 -13.90 15.12
N THR A 115 2.69 -13.66 15.46
CA THR A 115 1.61 -14.50 15.02
C THR A 115 1.75 -14.41 13.52
N GLU A 116 2.26 -15.48 12.92
CA GLU A 116 2.05 -15.77 11.51
C GLU A 116 0.56 -15.48 11.25
N SER A 117 0.28 -14.27 10.73
CA SER A 117 -1.07 -13.85 10.40
C SER A 117 -1.39 -14.62 9.14
N SER A 118 -1.90 -15.84 9.31
CA SER A 118 -2.69 -16.46 8.27
C SER A 118 -3.87 -15.51 8.05
N GLY A 119 -3.77 -14.72 6.98
CA GLY A 119 -4.60 -13.56 6.64
C GLY A 119 -5.90 -13.43 7.43
N SER A 120 -5.87 -12.58 8.44
CA SER A 120 -7.10 -12.19 9.13
C SER A 120 -7.98 -11.40 8.15
N THR A 121 -9.31 -11.39 8.35
CA THR A 121 -10.20 -10.56 7.51
C THR A 121 -9.78 -9.08 7.49
N GLY A 122 -9.20 -8.58 8.60
CA GLY A 122 -8.69 -7.21 8.67
C GLY A 122 -7.47 -6.96 7.76
N ASP A 123 -6.66 -7.98 7.50
CA ASP A 123 -5.51 -7.89 6.59
C ASP A 123 -5.97 -7.88 5.13
N LEU A 124 -6.98 -8.69 4.78
CA LEU A 124 -7.57 -8.66 3.43
C LEU A 124 -8.23 -7.32 3.11
N ASP A 125 -8.97 -6.72 4.05
CA ASP A 125 -9.57 -5.39 3.87
C ASP A 125 -8.51 -4.31 3.67
N ARG A 126 -7.40 -4.41 4.42
CA ARG A 126 -6.26 -3.49 4.29
C ARG A 126 -5.57 -3.64 2.94
N GLY A 127 -5.41 -4.87 2.46
CA GLY A 127 -4.88 -5.19 1.14
C GLY A 127 -5.77 -4.66 0.02
N ALA A 128 -7.08 -4.87 0.11
CA ALA A 128 -8.07 -4.34 -0.83
C ALA A 128 -8.04 -2.80 -0.89
N ALA A 129 -7.92 -2.15 0.28
CA ALA A 129 -7.77 -0.71 0.37
C ALA A 129 -6.47 -0.21 -0.29
N ALA A 130 -5.36 -0.91 -0.09
CA ALA A 130 -4.09 -0.60 -0.75
C ALA A 130 -4.18 -0.79 -2.28
N TYR A 131 -4.83 -1.85 -2.73
CA TYR A 131 -5.07 -2.14 -4.16
C TYR A 131 -5.84 -1.00 -4.83
N THR A 132 -6.92 -0.55 -4.19
CA THR A 132 -7.78 0.53 -4.69
C THR A 132 -7.07 1.89 -4.64
N LYS A 133 -6.45 2.21 -3.50
CA LYS A 133 -5.77 3.50 -3.28
C LYS A 133 -4.64 3.73 -4.27
N ASN A 134 -3.86 2.70 -4.56
CA ASN A 134 -2.73 2.76 -5.49
C ASN A 134 -3.14 2.47 -6.94
N LYS A 135 -4.45 2.35 -7.20
CA LYS A 135 -5.01 2.18 -8.55
C LYS A 135 -4.45 0.97 -9.29
N CYS A 136 -4.13 -0.10 -8.57
CA CYS A 136 -3.59 -1.32 -9.16
C CYS A 136 -4.52 -1.87 -10.25
N GLY A 137 -5.84 -1.74 -10.05
CA GLY A 137 -6.84 -2.21 -11.00
C GLY A 137 -6.96 -1.41 -12.30
N ASP A 138 -6.40 -0.21 -12.41
CA ASP A 138 -6.43 0.58 -13.66
C ASP A 138 -5.63 -0.11 -14.79
N CYS A 139 -4.64 -0.93 -14.40
CA CYS A 139 -3.80 -1.72 -15.29
C CYS A 139 -4.02 -3.23 -15.12
N HIS A 140 -4.27 -3.70 -13.90
CA HIS A 140 -4.42 -5.13 -13.61
C HIS A 140 -5.88 -5.62 -13.51
N GLY A 141 -6.87 -4.76 -13.74
CA GLY A 141 -8.29 -5.14 -13.66
C GLY A 141 -8.85 -5.03 -12.24
N ALA A 142 -10.17 -5.01 -12.09
CA ALA A 142 -10.78 -4.74 -10.79
C ALA A 142 -10.50 -5.83 -9.74
N ASN A 143 -10.31 -7.06 -10.22
CA ASN A 143 -10.02 -8.26 -9.43
C ASN A 143 -8.65 -8.84 -9.78
N GLY A 144 -7.74 -8.07 -10.38
CA GLY A 144 -6.43 -8.58 -10.79
C GLY A 144 -6.46 -9.52 -12.00
N GLU A 145 -7.54 -9.54 -12.77
CA GLU A 145 -7.74 -10.41 -13.95
C GLU A 145 -6.87 -10.04 -15.16
N GLY A 146 -6.20 -8.89 -15.11
CA GLY A 146 -5.42 -8.33 -16.20
C GLY A 146 -6.27 -7.53 -17.19
N VAL A 147 -5.62 -6.61 -17.89
CA VAL A 147 -6.24 -5.81 -18.95
C VAL A 147 -5.34 -5.86 -20.17
N THR A 148 -5.91 -6.26 -21.31
CA THR A 148 -5.20 -6.31 -22.60
C THR A 148 -4.50 -4.98 -22.87
N ASP A 149 -3.23 -5.05 -23.27
CA ASP A 149 -2.35 -3.91 -23.58
C ASP A 149 -2.03 -2.97 -22.41
N LYS A 150 -2.39 -3.31 -21.16
CA LYS A 150 -2.03 -2.52 -19.97
C LYS A 150 -1.25 -3.30 -18.92
N GLY A 151 -1.74 -4.45 -18.50
CA GLY A 151 -1.16 -5.18 -17.37
C GLY A 151 -1.62 -6.63 -17.32
N ASN A 152 -0.72 -7.51 -16.94
CA ASN A 152 -0.99 -8.94 -16.82
C ASN A 152 -1.92 -9.23 -15.64
N ALA A 153 -2.55 -10.40 -15.65
CA ALA A 153 -3.26 -10.90 -14.49
C ALA A 153 -2.29 -11.09 -13.30
N ILE A 154 -2.72 -10.65 -12.12
CA ILE A 154 -2.00 -10.81 -10.85
C ILE A 154 -2.84 -11.54 -9.81
N ALA A 155 -4.14 -11.76 -10.08
CA ALA A 155 -5.02 -12.57 -9.25
C ALA A 155 -4.40 -13.95 -9.02
N GLY A 156 -4.32 -14.38 -7.75
CA GLY A 156 -3.75 -15.68 -7.41
C GLY A 156 -2.26 -15.80 -7.76
N THR A 157 -1.51 -14.69 -7.72
CA THR A 157 -0.08 -14.65 -8.06
C THR A 157 0.71 -15.81 -7.45
N THR A 158 1.60 -16.40 -8.25
CA THR A 158 2.49 -17.49 -7.82
C THR A 158 3.83 -16.98 -7.29
N LEU A 159 4.03 -15.66 -7.24
CA LEU A 159 5.23 -15.08 -6.64
C LEU A 159 5.28 -15.38 -5.13
N SER A 160 6.49 -15.54 -4.61
CA SER A 160 6.71 -15.49 -3.17
C SER A 160 6.37 -14.09 -2.64
N ALA A 161 6.08 -13.98 -1.33
CA ALA A 161 5.81 -12.69 -0.72
C ALA A 161 7.03 -11.74 -0.85
N GLU A 162 8.24 -12.31 -0.75
CA GLU A 162 9.50 -11.59 -0.87
C GLU A 162 9.73 -11.07 -2.30
N ASP A 163 9.45 -11.89 -3.32
CA ASP A 163 9.56 -11.47 -4.72
C ASP A 163 8.50 -10.42 -5.06
N PHE A 164 7.28 -10.59 -4.55
CA PHE A 164 6.21 -9.61 -4.70
C PHE A 164 6.60 -8.25 -4.10
N GLU A 165 7.11 -8.23 -2.87
CA GLU A 165 7.64 -6.99 -2.28
C GLU A 165 8.80 -6.44 -3.11
N THR A 166 9.73 -7.29 -3.56
CA THR A 166 10.89 -6.87 -4.34
C THR A 166 10.47 -6.15 -5.62
N VAL A 167 9.51 -6.72 -6.36
CA VAL A 167 8.92 -6.07 -7.54
C VAL A 167 8.32 -4.73 -7.17
N LEU A 168 7.50 -4.67 -6.12
CA LEU A 168 6.84 -3.42 -5.72
C LEU A 168 7.75 -2.39 -5.04
N ARG A 169 8.97 -2.75 -4.64
CA ARG A 169 9.94 -1.81 -4.05
C ARG A 169 10.95 -1.30 -5.07
N THR A 170 11.30 -2.11 -6.06
CA THR A 170 12.39 -1.85 -7.01
C THR A 170 11.90 -1.69 -8.44
N GLY A 171 10.63 -2.01 -8.70
CA GLY A 171 10.03 -2.10 -10.02
C GLY A 171 10.31 -3.43 -10.72
N GLY A 172 11.25 -4.25 -10.25
CA GLY A 172 11.54 -5.57 -10.84
C GLY A 172 11.91 -5.52 -12.34
N GLY A 173 12.36 -4.37 -12.84
CA GLY A 173 12.60 -4.13 -14.26
C GLY A 173 11.34 -3.84 -15.11
N LEU A 174 10.16 -3.73 -14.47
CA LEU A 174 8.87 -3.46 -15.12
C LEU A 174 8.57 -1.96 -15.30
N GLY A 175 9.44 -1.07 -14.81
CA GLY A 175 9.26 0.38 -14.86
C GLY A 175 8.95 1.02 -13.51
N ASN A 176 8.86 2.35 -13.50
CA ASN A 176 8.66 3.14 -12.28
C ASN A 176 7.23 3.04 -11.74
N GLU A 177 6.29 2.60 -12.58
CA GLU A 177 4.89 2.38 -12.26
C GLU A 177 4.72 1.30 -11.18
N HIS A 178 5.71 0.43 -11.04
CA HIS A 178 5.74 -0.65 -10.06
C HIS A 178 6.60 -0.32 -8.83
N ILE A 179 6.99 0.95 -8.63
CA ILE A 179 7.83 1.36 -7.49
C ILE A 179 6.97 2.07 -6.42
N PHE A 180 6.75 1.39 -5.30
CA PHE A 180 5.99 1.87 -4.16
C PHE A 180 6.89 2.00 -2.91
N GLY A 181 7.18 3.24 -2.55
CA GLY A 181 7.91 3.56 -1.32
C GLY A 181 7.15 3.16 -0.05
N ARG A 182 7.87 3.11 1.09
CA ARG A 182 7.30 2.76 2.40
C ARG A 182 6.17 3.69 2.86
N SER A 183 6.13 4.92 2.33
CA SER A 183 5.07 5.90 2.56
C SER A 183 3.80 5.61 1.75
N ALA A 184 3.92 5.03 0.55
CA ALA A 184 2.77 4.63 -0.27
C ALA A 184 2.17 3.32 0.27
N ILE A 185 3.03 2.34 0.53
CA ILE A 185 2.66 1.02 1.06
C ILE A 185 3.65 0.67 2.18
N SER A 186 3.16 0.73 3.43
CA SER A 186 3.93 0.33 4.62
C SER A 186 4.29 -1.17 4.59
N PRO A 187 5.29 -1.64 5.35
CA PRO A 187 5.66 -3.06 5.38
C PRO A 187 4.48 -4.01 5.62
N GLY A 188 3.71 -3.82 6.71
CA GLY A 188 2.51 -4.63 6.95
C GLY A 188 1.38 -4.41 5.93
N GLY A 189 1.37 -3.27 5.22
CA GLY A 189 0.47 -3.05 4.09
C GLY A 189 0.87 -3.85 2.85
N MET A 190 2.16 -4.15 2.68
CA MET A 190 2.67 -4.97 1.59
C MET A 190 2.26 -6.43 1.78
N THR A 191 2.39 -6.95 3.00
CA THR A 191 1.91 -8.29 3.37
C THR A 191 0.40 -8.42 3.13
N ALA A 192 -0.38 -7.48 3.65
CA ALA A 192 -1.83 -7.44 3.44
C ALA A 192 -2.22 -7.36 1.95
N LEU A 193 -1.50 -6.56 1.15
CA LEU A 193 -1.73 -6.47 -0.29
C LEU A 193 -1.42 -7.78 -1.01
N TYR A 194 -0.31 -8.46 -0.65
CA TYR A 194 0.04 -9.77 -1.19
C TYR A 194 -1.04 -10.80 -0.91
N GLU A 195 -1.49 -10.89 0.34
CA GLU A 195 -2.57 -11.81 0.74
C GLU A 195 -3.87 -11.51 0.01
N TYR A 196 -4.25 -10.24 -0.12
CA TYR A 196 -5.41 -9.84 -0.89
C TYR A 196 -5.29 -10.29 -2.35
N VAL A 197 -4.18 -9.98 -3.02
CA VAL A 197 -3.95 -10.36 -4.43
C VAL A 197 -3.94 -11.88 -4.61
N GLN A 198 -3.37 -12.62 -3.65
CA GLN A 198 -3.39 -14.09 -3.65
C GLN A 198 -4.81 -14.66 -3.44
N SER A 199 -5.68 -13.95 -2.71
CA SER A 199 -7.06 -14.38 -2.47
C SER A 199 -7.99 -14.21 -3.68
N LEU A 200 -7.60 -13.37 -4.66
CA LEU A 200 -8.33 -13.16 -5.90
C LEU A 200 -8.24 -14.42 -6.80
N LYS A 201 -9.28 -14.65 -7.61
CA LYS A 201 -9.41 -15.82 -8.50
C LYS A 201 -9.53 -15.40 -9.95
#